data_AF-A0A941AF06-F1
#
_entry.id   AF-A0A941AF06-F1
#
_cell.length_a   1.000
_cell.length_b   1.000
_cell.length_c   1.000
_cell.angle_alpha   90.00
_cell.angle_beta   90.00
_cell.angle_gamma   90.00
#
_symmetry.space_group_name_H-M   'P 1'
#
loop_
_entity.id
_entity.type
_entity.pdbx_description
1 polymer ?
#
loop_
_entity_poly.entity_id
_entity_poly.type
_entity_poly.pdbx_seq_one_letter_code
_entity_poly.pdbx_strand_id
1 'polypeptide(L)'
;EMNLVMAHAGRGFWYDRAFFLAKLHANVYLELSGLPPSKLMTYFPELDRITGKVIFGSDWPGMPWIRRNMEAIAALPLPAEGIERILGGNAARLLGL
;
A
#
# COMPACT_ATOMS: atom_id res chain seq x y z
N GLU A 1 6.17 20.85 4.01
CA GLU A 1 4.97 20.10 3.57
C GLU A 1 4.81 18.86 4.46
N MET A 2 3.59 18.44 4.78
CA MET A 2 3.33 17.32 5.70
C MET A 2 2.98 16.06 4.91
N ASN A 3 3.63 14.93 5.19
CA ASN A 3 3.27 13.65 4.59
C ASN A 3 1.99 13.09 5.22
N LEU A 4 1.09 12.56 4.39
CA LEU A 4 -0.19 11.99 4.80
C LEU A 4 -0.23 10.51 4.41
N VAL A 5 -0.52 9.62 5.36
CA VAL A 5 -0.68 8.18 5.11
C VAL A 5 -2.14 7.81 5.36
N MET A 6 -2.82 7.32 4.33
CA MET A 6 -4.20 6.85 4.42
C MET A 6 -4.23 5.36 4.80
N ALA A 7 -4.44 5.10 6.09
CA ALA A 7 -4.66 3.76 6.61
C ALA A 7 -5.82 3.06 5.88
N HIS A 8 -5.62 1.79 5.57
CA HIS A 8 -6.59 0.93 4.87
C HIS A 8 -7.00 1.40 3.46
N ALA A 9 -6.31 2.39 2.88
CA ALA A 9 -6.49 2.88 1.51
C ALA A 9 -7.96 3.03 1.05
N GLY A 10 -8.84 3.54 1.93
CA GLY A 10 -10.26 3.77 1.60
C GLY A 10 -11.15 2.52 1.67
N ARG A 11 -10.72 1.47 2.39
CA ARG A 11 -11.43 0.19 2.56
C ARG A 11 -12.95 0.33 2.64
N GLY A 12 -13.63 -0.45 1.79
CA GLY A 12 -15.08 -0.66 1.82
C GLY A 12 -15.87 0.23 0.86
N PHE A 13 -15.47 1.49 0.67
CA PHE A 13 -16.30 2.43 -0.11
C PHE A 13 -15.50 3.44 -0.98
N TRP A 14 -14.22 3.66 -0.69
CA TRP A 14 -13.47 4.81 -1.24
C TRP A 14 -12.17 4.43 -1.94
N TYR A 15 -12.01 3.20 -2.43
CA TYR A 15 -10.75 2.75 -3.06
C TYR A 15 -10.30 3.65 -4.21
N ASP A 16 -11.20 3.93 -5.14
CA ASP A 16 -10.98 4.78 -6.31
C ASP A 16 -10.61 6.22 -5.90
N ARG A 17 -11.30 6.78 -4.91
CA ARG A 17 -11.04 8.13 -4.40
C ARG A 17 -9.71 8.23 -3.66
N ALA A 18 -9.39 7.25 -2.81
CA ALA A 18 -8.12 7.18 -2.10
C ALA A 18 -6.95 7.07 -3.09
N PHE A 19 -7.10 6.20 -4.08
CA PHE A 19 -6.13 6.03 -5.16
C PHE A 19 -5.95 7.30 -6.00
N PHE A 20 -7.04 7.98 -6.34
CA PHE A 20 -7.00 9.27 -7.04
C PHE A 20 -6.22 10.33 -6.26
N LEU A 21 -6.50 10.49 -4.96
CA LEU A 21 -5.79 11.44 -4.10
C LEU A 21 -4.30 11.14 -4.01
N ALA A 22 -3.93 9.85 -3.92
CA ALA A 22 -2.53 9.43 -3.94
C ALA A 22 -1.86 9.68 -5.31
N LYS A 23 -2.58 9.58 -6.43
CA LYS A 23 -2.04 9.97 -7.75
C LYS A 23 -1.85 11.48 -7.87
N LEU A 24 -2.80 12.26 -7.33
CA LEU A 24 -2.85 13.72 -7.50
C LEU A 24 -1.83 14.46 -6.64
N HIS A 25 -1.67 14.08 -5.36
CA HIS A 25 -0.88 14.84 -4.40
C HIS A 25 0.42 14.13 -4.04
N ALA A 26 1.58 14.76 -4.25
CA ALA A 26 2.90 14.14 -4.04
C ALA A 26 3.11 13.59 -2.61
N ASN A 27 2.51 14.23 -1.61
CA ASN A 27 2.64 13.91 -0.18
C ASN A 27 1.57 12.95 0.39
N VAL A 28 0.67 12.40 -0.43
CA VAL A 28 -0.38 11.46 0.00
C VAL A 28 -0.01 10.01 -0.34
N TYR A 29 0.00 9.13 0.67
CA TYR A 29 0.39 7.74 0.59
C TYR A 29 -0.77 6.81 0.95
N LEU A 30 -0.79 5.60 0.37
CA LEU A 30 -1.73 4.55 0.71
C LEU A 30 -1.06 3.52 1.62
N GLU A 31 -1.78 3.06 2.63
CA GLU A 31 -1.34 1.98 3.51
C GLU A 31 -2.34 0.82 3.42
N LEU A 32 -1.83 -0.40 3.29
CA LEU A 32 -2.59 -1.57 2.82
C LEU A 32 -3.23 -2.43 3.93
N SER A 33 -3.05 -2.08 5.19
CA SER A 33 -3.55 -2.84 6.32
C SER A 33 -5.06 -3.08 6.23
N GLY A 34 -5.50 -4.26 6.66
CA GLY A 34 -6.91 -4.65 6.57
C GLY A 34 -7.43 -4.97 5.16
N LEU A 35 -6.59 -4.88 4.12
CA LEU A 35 -6.95 -5.29 2.76
C LEU A 35 -6.46 -6.72 2.46
N PRO A 36 -7.29 -7.57 1.83
CA PRO A 36 -6.84 -8.87 1.36
C PRO A 36 -5.83 -8.69 0.20
N PRO A 37 -4.58 -9.18 0.33
CA PRO A 37 -3.55 -9.01 -0.70
C PRO A 37 -3.98 -9.46 -2.11
N SER A 38 -4.72 -10.56 -2.19
CA SER A 38 -5.21 -11.13 -3.45
C SER A 38 -6.20 -10.25 -4.21
N LYS A 39 -6.79 -9.23 -3.58
CA LYS A 39 -7.72 -8.28 -4.22
C LYS A 39 -7.09 -6.92 -4.52
N LEU A 40 -5.80 -6.72 -4.21
CA LEU A 40 -5.15 -5.42 -4.40
C LEU A 40 -5.20 -4.96 -5.86
N MET A 41 -4.97 -5.86 -6.82
CA MET A 41 -5.09 -5.52 -8.25
C MET A 41 -6.55 -5.30 -8.71
N THR A 42 -7.54 -5.83 -7.97
CA THR A 42 -8.95 -5.52 -8.22
C THR A 42 -9.32 -4.14 -7.71
N TYR A 43 -8.84 -3.77 -6.51
CA TYR A 43 -9.12 -2.46 -5.90
C TYR A 43 -8.32 -1.33 -6.55
N PHE A 44 -7.09 -1.61 -6.97
CA PHE A 44 -6.17 -0.68 -7.56
C PHE A 44 -5.59 -1.27 -8.86
N PRO A 45 -6.33 -1.23 -9.98
CA PRO A 45 -5.88 -1.83 -11.24
C PRO A 45 -4.58 -1.23 -11.79
N GLU A 46 -4.29 0.03 -11.47
CA GLU A 46 -3.09 0.76 -11.87
C GLU A 46 -2.05 0.91 -10.74
N LEU A 47 -2.03 -0.03 -9.77
CA LEU A 47 -1.16 0.06 -8.58
C LEU A 47 0.33 0.20 -8.94
N ASP A 48 0.75 -0.38 -10.06
CA ASP A 48 2.09 -0.29 -10.66
C ASP A 48 2.55 1.17 -10.85
N ARG A 49 1.61 2.09 -11.16
CA ARG A 49 1.90 3.51 -11.41
C ARG A 49 2.27 4.30 -10.16
N ILE A 50 1.93 3.81 -8.96
CA ILE A 50 2.16 4.52 -7.69
C ILE A 50 2.85 3.66 -6.63
N THR A 51 3.56 2.61 -7.02
CA THR A 51 4.26 1.70 -6.07
C THR A 51 5.17 2.45 -5.09
N GLY A 52 5.76 3.59 -5.46
CA GLY A 52 6.53 4.47 -4.57
C GLY A 52 5.73 5.25 -3.50
N LYS A 53 4.41 5.06 -3.46
CA LYS A 53 3.47 5.75 -2.56
C LYS A 53 2.58 4.80 -1.78
N VAL A 54 2.91 3.51 -1.77
CA VAL A 54 2.09 2.46 -1.17
C VAL A 54 2.91 1.77 -0.10
N ILE A 55 2.32 1.52 1.06
CA ILE A 55 3.01 1.04 2.26
C ILE A 55 2.31 -0.23 2.75
N PHE A 56 3.10 -1.26 3.03
CA PHE A 56 2.62 -2.43 3.75
C PHE A 56 2.40 -2.11 5.24
N GLY A 57 1.26 -2.56 5.77
CA GLY A 57 1.02 -2.72 7.19
C GLY A 57 0.08 -3.89 7.40
N SER A 58 0.21 -4.57 8.55
CA SER A 58 -0.56 -5.77 8.83
C SER A 58 -1.95 -5.47 9.41
N ASP A 59 -2.09 -4.42 10.21
CA ASP A 59 -3.21 -4.22 11.16
C ASP A 59 -3.16 -5.18 12.36
N TRP A 60 -1.97 -5.56 12.85
CA TRP A 60 -1.87 -6.36 14.07
C TRP A 60 -2.45 -5.60 15.28
N PRO A 61 -3.26 -6.23 16.14
CA PRO A 61 -3.57 -7.67 16.24
C PRO A 61 -4.75 -8.16 15.39
N GLY A 62 -5.48 -7.27 14.70
CA GLY A 62 -6.62 -7.62 13.85
C GLY A 62 -6.27 -8.56 12.69
N MET A 63 -5.01 -8.56 12.25
CA MET A 63 -4.48 -9.51 11.27
C MET A 63 -3.15 -10.12 11.73
N PRO A 64 -3.15 -11.35 12.26
CA PRO A 64 -1.94 -11.97 12.80
C PRO A 64 -0.98 -12.50 11.73
N TRP A 65 -1.44 -12.66 10.48
CA TRP A 65 -0.70 -13.34 9.40
C TRP A 65 0.27 -12.42 8.65
N ILE A 66 1.22 -11.80 9.36
CA ILE A 66 2.15 -10.79 8.79
C ILE A 66 2.95 -11.37 7.61
N ARG A 67 3.72 -12.44 7.85
CA ARG A 67 4.57 -13.08 6.82
C ARG A 67 3.77 -13.49 5.58
N ARG A 68 2.64 -14.17 5.80
CA ARG A 68 1.77 -14.65 4.73
C ARG A 68 1.24 -13.50 3.86
N ASN A 69 0.88 -12.36 4.48
CA ASN A 69 0.43 -11.20 3.71
C ASN A 69 1.57 -10.58 2.89
N MET A 70 2.78 -10.48 3.46
CA MET A 70 3.95 -9.99 2.73
C MET A 70 4.29 -10.90 1.54
N GLU A 71 4.28 -12.23 1.72
CA GLU A 71 4.51 -13.20 0.65
C GLU A 71 3.45 -13.09 -0.46
N ALA A 72 2.18 -12.90 -0.09
CA ALA A 72 1.10 -12.70 -1.06
C ALA A 72 1.24 -11.38 -1.84
N ILE A 73 1.70 -10.30 -1.19
CA ILE A 73 2.03 -9.04 -1.87
C ILE A 73 3.23 -9.22 -2.81
N ALA A 74 4.26 -9.95 -2.38
CA ALA A 74 5.44 -10.22 -3.19
C ALA A 74 5.14 -11.01 -4.47
N ALA A 75 4.06 -11.80 -4.48
CA ALA A 75 3.59 -12.56 -5.63
C ALA A 75 2.68 -11.77 -6.60
N LEU A 76 2.38 -10.49 -6.32
CA LEU A 76 1.59 -9.66 -7.22
C LEU A 76 2.32 -9.41 -8.54
N PRO A 77 1.58 -9.18 -9.66
CA PRO A 77 2.17 -8.88 -10.96
C PRO A 77 2.66 -7.43 -11.03
N LEU A 78 3.58 -7.07 -10.13
CA LEU A 78 4.22 -5.75 -10.04
C LEU A 78 5.74 -5.89 -10.27
N PRO A 79 6.42 -4.82 -10.70
CA PRO A 79 7.87 -4.82 -10.80
C PRO A 79 8.53 -5.13 -9.45
N ALA A 80 9.64 -5.86 -9.45
CA ALA A 80 10.36 -6.25 -8.23
C ALA A 80 10.72 -5.03 -7.35
N GLU A 81 11.20 -3.95 -7.96
CA GLU A 81 11.47 -2.69 -7.25
C GLU A 81 10.20 -2.08 -6.62
N GLY A 82 9.05 -2.23 -7.28
CA GLY A 82 7.76 -1.80 -6.74
C GLY A 82 7.35 -2.62 -5.51
N ILE A 83 7.59 -3.93 -5.53
CA ILE A 83 7.36 -4.81 -4.37
C ILE A 83 8.26 -4.42 -3.20
N GLU A 84 9.56 -4.22 -3.43
CA GLU A 84 10.52 -3.81 -2.38
C GLU A 84 10.12 -2.47 -1.73
N ARG A 85 9.68 -1.50 -2.55
CA ARG A 85 9.13 -0.23 -2.07
C ARG A 85 7.92 -0.44 -1.17
N ILE A 86 6.96 -1.26 -1.57
CA ILE A 86 5.74 -1.52 -0.80
C ILE A 86 6.04 -2.21 0.53
N LEU A 87 6.88 -3.26 0.51
CA LEU A 87 7.13 -4.12 1.68
C LEU A 87 7.99 -3.47 2.76
N GLY A 88 8.63 -2.33 2.49
CA GLY A 88 9.35 -1.59 3.51
C GLY A 88 10.06 -0.33 3.03
N GLY A 89 10.48 -0.26 1.76
CA GLY A 89 11.29 0.84 1.25
C GLY A 89 10.61 2.22 1.38
N ASN A 90 9.31 2.30 1.12
CA ASN A 90 8.57 3.56 1.26
C ASN A 90 8.41 3.99 2.72
N ALA A 91 8.14 3.04 3.63
CA ALA A 91 8.02 3.33 5.05
C ALA A 91 9.36 3.79 5.63
N ALA A 92 10.46 3.10 5.30
CA ALA A 92 11.80 3.49 5.73
C ALA A 92 12.15 4.90 5.28
N ARG A 93 11.91 5.21 3.99
CA ARG A 93 12.13 6.57 3.45
C ARG A 93 11.32 7.65 4.16
N LEU A 94 10.05 7.37 4.50
CA LEU A 94 9.19 8.33 5.19
C LEU A 94 9.57 8.54 6.66
N LEU A 95 10.07 7.49 7.31
CA LEU A 95 10.44 7.50 8.72
C LEU A 95 11.92 7.88 8.95
N GLY A 96 12.72 7.97 7.89
CA GLY A 96 14.16 8.27 7.99
C GLY A 96 14.98 7.12 8.56
N LEU A 97 14.62 5.88 8.22
CA LEU A 97 15.29 4.65 8.64
C LEU A 97 16.27 4.12 7.58
#